data_AF-A0A6J7NXE5-F1
#
_entry.id   AF-A0A6J7NXE5-F1
#
_cell.length_a   1.000
_cell.length_b   1.000
_cell.length_c   1.000
_cell.angle_alpha   90.00
_cell.angle_beta   90.00
_cell.angle_gamma   90.00
#
_symmetry.space_group_name_H-M   'P 1'
#
loop_
_entity.id
_entity.type
_entity.pdbx_description
1 polymer ?
#
loop_
_entity_poly.entity_id
_entity_poly.type
_entity_poly.pdbx_seq_one_letter_code
_entity_poly.pdbx_strand_id
1 'polypeptide(L)'
;MHLPESDGGATSPTRTAILLIHSGAQISEFLSESLSANFALSEISLPAKFDESEILNCENELRRLRDSGLEVFLFGINDGALVALQLAQLYGDEISGLIIHSFKWHGPRKLLKKIQSDLYLIDQPLMTINSEDFSDEISAPTIREVTMLNDSIDLALAEQVHAFMNEVRAGIWADDERDLIDAEFDSIVAGLSLDQSTPTNYLDSLDKQIDEEGFQQPDPALVRTSDPMKRNALIAMVVGPIYALVVTVTGFNPFGIEPWPGILMAVGGVATFLYRWQGPSHDDDGAIL
;
A
#
# COMPACT_ATOMS: atom_id res chain seq x y z
N MET A 1 35.47 45.64 -10.49
CA MET A 1 34.13 45.41 -9.93
C MET A 1 33.22 45.18 -11.13
N HIS A 2 33.25 43.95 -11.65
CA HIS A 2 32.53 43.54 -12.85
C HIS A 2 31.22 42.88 -12.40
N LEU A 3 30.10 43.49 -12.76
CA LEU A 3 28.79 42.86 -12.71
C LEU A 3 28.70 41.89 -13.91
N PRO A 4 28.19 40.66 -13.74
CA PRO A 4 27.95 39.78 -14.87
C PRO A 4 26.73 40.26 -15.66
N GLU A 5 26.92 40.39 -16.97
CA GLU A 5 25.88 40.59 -17.97
C GLU A 5 24.85 39.46 -17.89
N SER A 6 23.57 39.83 -17.74
CA SER A 6 22.45 38.92 -17.95
C SER A 6 22.32 38.67 -19.44
N ASP A 7 23.00 37.64 -19.92
CA ASP A 7 22.85 37.19 -21.29
C ASP A 7 21.45 36.57 -21.44
N GLY A 8 20.64 37.22 -22.29
CA GLY A 8 19.30 36.78 -22.64
C GLY A 8 19.39 35.46 -23.39
N GLY A 9 19.26 34.36 -22.64
CA GLY A 9 19.10 33.03 -23.20
C GLY A 9 17.80 32.95 -23.98
N ALA A 10 17.92 32.95 -25.30
CA ALA A 10 16.86 32.54 -26.21
C ALA A 10 16.34 31.16 -25.75
N THR A 11 15.06 31.09 -25.40
CA THR A 11 14.37 29.88 -24.98
C THR A 11 14.43 28.85 -26.11
N SER A 12 15.19 27.79 -25.89
CA SER A 12 15.18 26.60 -26.74
C SER A 12 13.74 26.07 -26.82
N PRO A 13 13.25 25.61 -27.99
CA PRO A 13 11.92 25.03 -28.09
C PRO A 13 11.80 23.86 -27.11
N THR A 14 10.74 23.92 -26.32
CA THR A 14 10.52 23.17 -25.09
C THR A 14 10.52 21.67 -25.36
N ARG A 15 11.48 20.96 -24.75
CA ARG A 15 11.59 19.49 -24.75
C ARG A 15 10.58 18.79 -23.84
N THR A 16 9.45 19.45 -23.54
CA THR A 16 8.49 18.99 -22.54
C THR A 16 7.11 18.91 -23.15
N ALA A 17 6.47 17.77 -22.97
CA ALA A 17 5.12 17.47 -23.41
C ALA A 17 4.21 17.23 -22.22
N ILE A 18 2.94 17.63 -22.35
CA ILE A 18 1.89 17.35 -21.38
C ILE A 18 0.88 16.46 -22.08
N LEU A 19 0.65 15.27 -21.51
CA LEU A 19 -0.45 14.41 -21.89
C LEU A 19 -1.65 14.74 -20.98
N LEU A 20 -2.61 15.45 -21.55
CA LEU A 20 -3.80 15.91 -20.86
C LEU A 20 -4.94 14.91 -21.06
N ILE A 21 -5.37 14.29 -19.97
CA ILE A 21 -6.42 13.28 -19.96
C ILE A 21 -7.60 13.82 -19.15
N HIS A 22 -8.75 13.99 -19.80
CA HIS A 22 -9.92 14.56 -19.14
C HIS A 22 -11.20 13.77 -19.44
N SER A 23 -12.09 13.71 -18.45
CA SER A 23 -13.46 13.17 -18.59
C SER A 23 -14.48 14.29 -18.39
N GLY A 24 -15.43 14.41 -19.32
CA GLY A 24 -16.51 15.41 -19.28
C GLY A 24 -16.26 16.68 -20.11
N ALA A 25 -17.25 17.58 -20.11
CA ALA A 25 -17.27 18.78 -20.95
C ALA A 25 -16.37 19.90 -20.39
N GLN A 26 -15.49 20.37 -21.27
CA GLN A 26 -14.65 21.58 -21.22
C GLN A 26 -13.56 21.60 -20.15
N ILE A 27 -12.37 21.14 -20.54
CA ILE A 27 -11.19 21.97 -20.26
C ILE A 27 -11.47 23.31 -20.92
N SER A 28 -11.25 24.42 -20.23
CA SER A 28 -11.39 25.71 -20.89
C SER A 28 -10.39 25.78 -22.05
N GLU A 29 -10.85 26.27 -23.20
CA GLU A 29 -9.97 26.55 -24.35
C GLU A 29 -8.74 27.36 -23.91
N PHE A 30 -8.92 28.19 -22.87
CA PHE A 30 -7.88 28.96 -22.19
C PHE A 30 -6.77 28.12 -21.53
N LEU A 31 -7.07 27.01 -20.84
CA LEU A 31 -6.02 26.14 -20.29
C LEU A 31 -5.18 25.50 -21.40
N SER A 32 -5.86 25.05 -22.47
CA SER A 32 -5.17 24.47 -23.62
C SER A 32 -4.28 25.51 -24.31
N GLU A 33 -4.74 26.75 -24.46
CA GLU A 33 -3.99 27.86 -25.05
C GLU A 33 -2.80 28.26 -24.17
N SER A 34 -3.00 28.36 -22.84
CA SER A 34 -1.93 28.74 -21.92
C SER A 34 -0.84 27.67 -21.81
N LEU A 35 -1.20 26.39 -21.83
CA LEU A 35 -0.24 25.28 -21.77
C LEU A 35 0.47 25.08 -23.11
N SER A 36 -0.25 25.16 -24.23
CA SER A 36 0.33 25.03 -25.57
C SER A 36 1.28 26.17 -25.95
N ALA A 37 1.17 27.33 -25.30
CA ALA A 37 2.10 28.44 -25.49
C ALA A 37 3.55 28.07 -25.12
N ASN A 38 3.73 27.16 -24.17
CA ASN A 38 5.05 26.80 -23.64
C ASN A 38 5.37 25.31 -23.76
N PHE A 39 4.40 24.42 -24.00
CA PHE A 39 4.62 22.97 -24.01
C PHE A 39 3.94 22.27 -25.18
N ALA A 40 4.45 21.10 -25.55
CA ALA A 40 3.76 20.22 -26.50
C ALA A 40 2.55 19.57 -25.81
N LEU A 41 1.34 20.04 -26.12
CA LEU A 41 0.11 19.52 -25.51
C LEU A 41 -0.50 18.42 -26.39
N SER A 42 -0.74 17.25 -25.81
CA SER A 42 -1.56 16.20 -26.41
C SER A 42 -2.79 15.97 -25.54
N GLU A 43 -3.97 16.21 -26.09
CA GLU A 43 -5.24 16.14 -25.36
C GLU A 43 -6.02 14.88 -25.74
N ILE A 44 -6.46 14.14 -24.71
CA ILE A 44 -7.29 12.94 -24.85
C ILE A 44 -8.55 13.11 -24.02
N SER A 45 -9.68 13.11 -24.71
CA SER A 45 -11.01 13.12 -24.09
C SER A 45 -11.49 11.69 -23.85
N LEU A 46 -11.77 11.38 -22.59
CA LEU A 46 -12.33 10.10 -22.18
C LEU A 46 -13.87 10.10 -22.31
N PRO A 47 -14.46 9.01 -22.83
CA PRO A 47 -15.90 8.84 -22.86
C PRO A 47 -16.47 8.63 -21.45
N ALA A 48 -17.74 8.98 -21.25
CA ALA A 48 -18.45 8.82 -19.97
C ALA A 48 -18.53 7.35 -19.47
N LYS A 49 -18.27 6.37 -20.34
CA LYS A 49 -18.18 4.95 -19.98
C LYS A 49 -16.76 4.47 -20.24
N PHE A 50 -16.02 4.28 -19.16
CA PHE A 50 -14.64 3.83 -19.17
C PHE A 50 -14.51 2.37 -19.61
N ASP A 51 -13.58 2.09 -20.53
CA ASP A 51 -13.22 0.75 -21.01
C ASP A 51 -11.69 0.60 -21.09
N GLU A 52 -11.18 -0.63 -21.04
CA GLU A 52 -9.73 -0.92 -21.08
C GLU A 52 -9.07 -0.44 -22.39
N SER A 53 -9.84 -0.32 -23.47
CA SER A 53 -9.36 0.23 -24.75
C SER A 53 -8.91 1.69 -24.65
N GLU A 54 -9.49 2.47 -23.75
CA GLU A 54 -9.13 3.88 -23.56
C GLU A 54 -7.77 4.02 -22.88
N ILE A 55 -7.44 3.12 -21.94
CA ILE A 55 -6.12 3.06 -21.32
C ILE A 55 -5.07 2.78 -22.40
N LEU A 56 -5.35 1.83 -23.30
CA LEU A 56 -4.45 1.49 -24.39
C LEU A 56 -4.25 2.66 -25.36
N ASN A 57 -5.29 3.47 -25.60
CA ASN A 57 -5.18 4.68 -26.42
C ASN A 57 -4.25 5.71 -25.76
N CYS A 58 -4.44 5.98 -24.48
CA CYS A 58 -3.55 6.88 -23.72
C CYS A 58 -2.11 6.36 -23.67
N GLU A 59 -1.92 5.05 -23.50
CA GLU A 59 -0.60 4.42 -23.51
C GLU A 59 0.11 4.61 -24.87
N ASN A 60 -0.60 4.40 -25.98
CA ASN A 60 -0.02 4.58 -27.31
C ASN A 60 0.42 6.02 -27.54
N GLU A 61 -0.34 6.99 -27.03
CA GLU A 61 -0.01 8.41 -27.15
C GLU A 61 1.17 8.81 -26.26
N LEU A 62 1.23 8.29 -25.02
CA LEU A 62 2.39 8.41 -24.15
C LEU A 62 3.67 7.91 -24.85
N ARG A 63 3.60 6.71 -25.45
CA ARG A 63 4.72 6.11 -26.19
C ARG A 63 5.14 6.96 -27.38
N ARG A 64 4.19 7.56 -28.11
CA ARG A 64 4.48 8.47 -29.24
C ARG A 64 5.21 9.73 -28.80
N LEU A 65 4.76 10.36 -27.71
CA LEU A 65 5.41 11.55 -27.16
C LEU A 65 6.83 11.21 -26.68
N ARG A 66 7.00 10.08 -26.02
CA ARG A 66 8.33 9.57 -25.64
C ARG A 66 9.23 9.29 -26.84
N ASP A 67 8.72 8.63 -27.88
CA ASP A 67 9.50 8.31 -29.08
C ASP A 67 10.00 9.57 -29.80
N SER A 68 9.33 10.71 -29.58
CA SER A 68 9.79 12.03 -30.05
C SER A 68 10.90 12.65 -29.19
N GLY A 69 11.28 12.03 -28.08
CA GLY A 69 12.36 12.45 -27.18
C GLY A 69 11.96 13.59 -26.24
N LEU A 70 10.67 13.74 -25.95
CA LEU A 70 10.13 14.75 -25.04
C LEU A 70 10.01 14.19 -23.62
N GLU A 71 10.28 15.01 -22.62
CA GLU A 71 9.92 14.76 -21.22
C GLU A 71 8.41 14.86 -21.08
N VAL A 72 7.76 13.81 -20.58
CA VAL A 72 6.30 13.73 -20.53
C VAL A 72 5.79 13.93 -19.11
N PHE A 73 4.87 14.89 -18.95
CA PHE A 73 4.07 15.08 -17.76
C PHE A 73 2.66 14.58 -17.98
N LEU A 74 2.12 13.84 -17.01
CA LEU A 74 0.74 13.38 -17.04
C LEU A 74 -0.13 14.41 -16.33
N PHE A 75 -1.19 14.87 -16.99
CA PHE A 75 -2.18 15.76 -16.38
C PHE A 75 -3.57 15.16 -16.48
N GLY A 76 -4.12 14.73 -15.34
CA GLY A 76 -5.43 14.11 -15.26
C GLY A 76 -6.48 15.04 -14.65
N ILE A 77 -7.63 15.16 -15.31
CA ILE A 77 -8.78 15.95 -14.85
C ILE A 77 -10.01 15.04 -14.66
N ASN A 78 -10.72 15.20 -13.55
CA ASN A 78 -11.88 14.38 -13.18
C ASN A 78 -11.55 12.88 -13.24
N ASP A 79 -12.35 12.05 -13.93
CA ASP A 79 -12.07 10.60 -14.06
C ASP A 79 -10.75 10.31 -14.81
N GLY A 80 -10.21 11.28 -15.57
CA GLY A 80 -8.92 11.15 -16.25
C GLY A 80 -7.73 11.09 -15.30
N ALA A 81 -7.87 11.59 -14.07
CA ALA A 81 -6.82 11.46 -13.06
C ALA A 81 -6.58 10.01 -12.62
N LEU A 82 -7.60 9.15 -12.63
CA LEU A 82 -7.42 7.73 -12.32
C LEU A 82 -6.66 6.99 -13.44
N VAL A 83 -6.87 7.38 -14.69
CA VAL A 83 -6.07 6.86 -15.82
C VAL A 83 -4.64 7.37 -15.76
N ALA A 84 -4.46 8.65 -15.46
CA ALA A 84 -3.14 9.25 -15.30
C ALA A 84 -2.36 8.58 -14.14
N LEU A 85 -3.01 8.31 -13.02
CA LEU A 85 -2.45 7.55 -11.89
C LEU A 85 -2.04 6.13 -12.31
N GLN A 86 -2.91 5.42 -13.02
CA GLN A 86 -2.61 4.08 -13.49
C GLN A 86 -1.42 4.06 -14.48
N LEU A 87 -1.35 5.04 -15.38
CA LEU A 87 -0.22 5.16 -16.31
C LEU A 87 1.07 5.53 -15.57
N ALA A 88 1.00 6.42 -14.57
CA ALA A 88 2.14 6.76 -13.73
C ALA A 88 2.69 5.53 -12.98
N GLN A 89 1.81 4.67 -12.48
CA GLN A 89 2.24 3.44 -11.83
C GLN A 89 2.92 2.46 -12.80
N LEU A 90 2.36 2.30 -14.00
CA LEU A 90 2.88 1.33 -14.98
C LEU A 90 4.16 1.82 -15.69
N TYR A 91 4.24 3.12 -15.94
CA TYR A 91 5.26 3.78 -16.75
C TYR A 91 6.01 4.86 -15.97
N GLY A 92 6.15 4.67 -14.66
CA GLY A 92 6.75 5.66 -13.77
C GLY A 92 8.14 6.11 -14.23
N ASP A 93 8.97 5.17 -14.68
CA ASP A 93 10.31 5.48 -15.20
C ASP A 93 10.28 6.35 -16.48
N GLU A 94 9.15 6.40 -17.18
CA GLU A 94 8.97 7.12 -18.43
C GLU A 94 8.32 8.50 -18.26
N ILE A 95 7.81 8.82 -17.07
CA ILE A 95 7.12 10.08 -16.79
C ILE A 95 7.88 10.94 -15.77
N SER A 96 7.92 12.25 -16.01
CA SER A 96 8.68 13.18 -15.16
C SER A 96 7.89 13.67 -13.95
N GLY A 97 6.56 13.69 -14.04
CA GLY A 97 5.69 14.13 -12.96
C GLY A 97 4.22 13.93 -13.27
N LEU A 98 3.41 13.91 -12.22
CA LEU A 98 1.98 13.69 -12.30
C LEU A 98 1.21 14.88 -11.69
N ILE A 99 0.19 15.33 -12.40
CA ILE A 99 -0.70 16.43 -11.98
C ILE A 99 -2.13 15.91 -12.01
N ILE A 100 -2.87 16.14 -10.93
CA ILE A 100 -4.26 15.73 -10.75
C ILE A 100 -5.09 16.95 -10.41
N HIS A 101 -6.17 17.17 -11.14
CA HIS A 101 -7.10 18.26 -10.88
C HIS A 101 -8.55 17.78 -10.75
N SER A 102 -9.22 18.23 -9.69
CA SER A 102 -10.65 18.04 -9.45
C SER A 102 -11.11 16.59 -9.62
N PHE A 103 -10.36 15.63 -9.07
CA PHE A 103 -10.74 14.23 -9.17
C PHE A 103 -12.09 13.98 -8.48
N LYS A 104 -13.06 13.49 -9.26
CA LYS A 104 -14.38 13.09 -8.78
C LYS A 104 -14.80 11.84 -9.54
N TRP A 105 -14.71 10.69 -8.89
CA TRP A 105 -15.04 9.41 -9.52
C TRP A 105 -16.55 9.20 -9.60
N HIS A 106 -17.08 9.13 -10.83
CA HIS A 106 -18.50 8.84 -11.09
C HIS A 106 -18.78 7.39 -11.50
N GLY A 107 -17.74 6.54 -11.60
CA GLY A 107 -17.82 5.17 -12.09
C GLY A 107 -18.17 4.11 -11.02
N PRO A 108 -18.15 2.81 -11.40
CA PRO A 108 -18.45 1.72 -10.47
C PRO A 108 -17.36 1.60 -9.40
N ARG A 109 -17.74 1.66 -8.13
CA ARG A 109 -16.83 1.55 -6.95
C ARG A 109 -15.92 0.33 -6.94
N LYS A 110 -16.24 -0.74 -7.69
CA LYS A 110 -15.40 -1.94 -7.80
C LYS A 110 -14.09 -1.69 -8.55
N LEU A 111 -14.11 -0.87 -9.60
CA LEU A 111 -12.92 -0.51 -10.35
C LEU A 111 -12.03 0.40 -9.52
N LEU A 112 -12.64 1.38 -8.84
CA LEU A 112 -11.94 2.24 -7.89
C LEU A 112 -11.20 1.42 -6.84
N LYS A 113 -11.86 0.45 -6.20
CA LYS A 113 -11.24 -0.43 -5.22
C LYS A 113 -10.10 -1.28 -5.77
N LYS A 114 -10.21 -1.75 -7.02
CA LYS A 114 -9.17 -2.54 -7.68
C LYS A 114 -7.94 -1.67 -7.95
N ILE A 115 -8.17 -0.44 -8.41
CA ILE A 115 -7.09 0.49 -8.72
C ILE A 115 -6.46 0.98 -7.41
N GLN A 116 -7.25 1.36 -6.41
CA GLN A 116 -6.78 1.70 -5.05
C GLN A 116 -5.97 0.56 -4.41
N SER A 117 -6.42 -0.69 -4.55
CA SER A 117 -5.65 -1.84 -4.04
C SER A 117 -4.37 -2.13 -4.82
N ASP A 118 -4.18 -1.49 -5.97
CA ASP A 118 -2.95 -1.63 -6.75
C ASP A 118 -2.08 -0.37 -6.59
N LEU A 119 -2.67 0.80 -6.27
CA LEU A 119 -2.05 2.12 -6.15
C LEU A 119 -1.26 2.30 -4.84
N TYR A 120 -0.18 1.53 -4.66
CA TYR A 120 0.61 1.61 -3.43
C TYR A 120 1.85 2.50 -3.51
N LEU A 121 2.33 2.81 -4.71
CA LEU A 121 3.57 3.57 -4.87
C LEU A 121 3.60 4.27 -6.23
N ILE A 122 3.87 5.58 -6.20
CA ILE A 122 4.19 6.39 -7.38
C ILE A 122 5.56 6.98 -7.10
N ASP A 123 6.55 6.71 -7.95
CA ASP A 123 7.93 7.18 -7.73
C ASP A 123 8.17 8.61 -8.24
N GLN A 124 7.13 9.22 -8.81
CA GLN A 124 7.16 10.52 -9.46
C GLN A 124 6.52 11.55 -8.56
N PRO A 125 6.98 12.81 -8.64
CA PRO A 125 6.35 13.85 -7.86
C PRO A 125 4.92 14.10 -8.33
N LEU A 126 4.04 14.30 -7.37
CA LEU A 126 2.61 14.42 -7.55
C LEU A 126 2.12 15.80 -7.11
N MET A 127 1.36 16.46 -7.97
CA MET A 127 0.58 17.66 -7.62
C MET A 127 -0.90 17.32 -7.61
N THR A 128 -1.57 17.57 -6.48
CA THR A 128 -3.03 17.44 -6.37
C THR A 128 -3.66 18.82 -6.26
N ILE A 129 -4.71 19.06 -7.04
CA ILE A 129 -5.40 20.35 -7.08
C ILE A 129 -6.89 20.10 -6.86
N ASN A 130 -7.45 20.67 -5.79
CA ASN A 130 -8.86 20.50 -5.42
C ASN A 130 -9.32 19.03 -5.38
N SER A 131 -8.50 18.14 -4.82
CA SER A 131 -8.74 16.70 -4.76
C SER A 131 -8.53 16.18 -3.34
N GLU A 132 -9.58 16.27 -2.51
CA GLU A 132 -9.55 15.83 -1.11
C GLU A 132 -9.61 14.30 -0.95
N ASP A 133 -10.15 13.58 -1.94
CA ASP A 133 -10.53 12.17 -1.78
C ASP A 133 -9.36 11.16 -1.88
N PHE A 134 -8.15 11.57 -2.30
CA PHE A 134 -7.05 10.64 -2.64
C PHE A 134 -5.68 10.98 -2.03
N SER A 135 -5.52 12.13 -1.38
CA SER A 135 -4.23 12.54 -0.79
C SER A 135 -3.76 11.56 0.29
N ASP A 136 -4.68 11.00 1.06
CA ASP A 136 -4.35 10.12 2.18
C ASP A 136 -4.04 8.67 1.79
N GLU A 137 -4.40 8.24 0.57
CA GLU A 137 -4.27 6.85 0.12
C GLU A 137 -3.05 6.63 -0.79
N ILE A 138 -2.51 7.68 -1.41
CA ILE A 138 -1.40 7.60 -2.36
C ILE A 138 -0.08 7.88 -1.64
N SER A 139 0.88 6.96 -1.78
CA SER A 139 2.27 7.22 -1.40
C SER A 139 3.07 7.66 -2.63
N ALA A 140 3.53 8.91 -2.61
CA ALA A 140 4.47 9.46 -3.59
C ALA A 140 5.61 10.18 -2.85
N PRO A 141 6.83 10.26 -3.43
CA PRO A 141 7.98 10.87 -2.77
C PRO A 141 7.75 12.35 -2.46
N THR A 142 6.96 13.04 -3.29
CA THR A 142 6.59 14.43 -3.03
C THR A 142 5.14 14.65 -3.45
N ILE A 143 4.31 15.09 -2.51
CA ILE A 143 2.90 15.44 -2.76
C ILE A 143 2.73 16.93 -2.48
N ARG A 144 2.40 17.69 -3.53
CA ARG A 144 2.02 19.10 -3.43
C ARG A 144 0.51 19.22 -3.54
N GLU A 145 -0.14 19.52 -2.43
CA GLU A 145 -1.58 19.82 -2.43
C GLU A 145 -1.82 21.32 -2.60
N VAL A 146 -2.62 21.67 -3.61
CA VAL A 146 -3.03 23.04 -3.88
C VAL A 146 -4.56 23.13 -3.84
N THR A 147 -5.08 23.66 -2.74
CA THR A 147 -6.50 23.99 -2.62
C THR A 147 -6.74 25.39 -3.17
N MET A 148 -7.44 25.49 -4.30
CA MET A 148 -7.83 26.77 -4.91
C MET A 148 -9.26 27.11 -4.50
N LEU A 149 -9.43 28.27 -3.87
CA LEU A 149 -10.74 28.80 -3.46
C LEU A 149 -11.46 29.40 -4.67
N ASN A 150 -12.57 28.76 -5.06
CA ASN A 150 -13.42 29.05 -6.23
C ASN A 150 -12.78 28.67 -7.58
N ASP A 151 -13.63 28.27 -8.54
CA ASP A 151 -13.36 27.94 -9.97
C ASP A 151 -12.77 29.12 -10.79
N SER A 152 -12.09 30.04 -10.13
CA SER A 152 -11.64 31.29 -10.68
C SER A 152 -10.20 31.18 -11.17
N ILE A 153 -10.16 31.09 -12.50
CA ILE A 153 -9.11 31.52 -13.43
C ILE A 153 -8.02 30.46 -13.64
N ASP A 154 -8.25 29.70 -14.70
CA ASP A 154 -7.30 28.87 -15.45
C ASP A 154 -5.86 29.41 -15.55
N LEU A 155 -5.67 30.73 -15.49
CA LEU A 155 -4.36 31.38 -15.44
C LEU A 155 -3.59 31.06 -14.16
N ALA A 156 -4.25 31.07 -13.00
CA ALA A 156 -3.63 30.69 -11.74
C ALA A 156 -3.30 29.19 -11.73
N LEU A 157 -4.16 28.36 -12.34
CA LEU A 157 -3.89 26.95 -12.54
C LEU A 157 -2.66 26.73 -13.43
N ALA A 158 -2.61 27.40 -14.58
CA ALA A 158 -1.47 27.33 -15.49
C ALA A 158 -0.19 27.79 -14.81
N GLU A 159 -0.19 28.90 -14.06
CA GLU A 159 0.98 29.39 -13.32
C GLU A 159 1.48 28.35 -12.31
N GLN A 160 0.58 27.72 -11.55
CA GLN A 160 0.96 26.69 -10.59
C GLN A 160 1.51 25.42 -11.27
N VAL A 161 0.90 25.00 -12.37
CA VAL A 161 1.37 23.87 -13.19
C VAL A 161 2.76 24.17 -13.78
N HIS A 162 2.97 25.38 -14.31
CA HIS A 162 4.27 25.86 -14.78
C HIS A 162 5.33 25.88 -13.68
N ALA A 163 5.00 26.40 -12.50
CA ALA A 163 5.90 26.42 -11.35
C ALA A 163 6.30 24.99 -10.95
N PHE A 164 5.31 24.11 -10.79
CA PHE A 164 5.52 22.70 -10.46
C PHE A 164 6.46 22.01 -11.45
N MET A 165 6.23 22.11 -12.76
CA MET A 165 7.10 21.47 -13.76
C MET A 165 8.52 22.04 -13.77
N ASN A 166 8.68 23.35 -13.55
CA ASN A 166 10.00 23.95 -13.44
C ASN A 166 10.74 23.49 -12.17
N GLU A 167 10.03 23.32 -11.04
CA GLU A 167 10.58 22.78 -9.80
C GLU A 167 11.02 21.32 -9.96
N VAL A 168 10.19 20.47 -10.60
CA VAL A 168 10.54 19.08 -10.96
C VAL A 168 11.83 19.05 -11.77
N ARG A 169 11.88 19.85 -12.85
CA ARG A 169 13.02 19.86 -13.77
C ARG A 169 14.27 20.41 -13.12
N ALA A 170 14.12 21.39 -12.23
CA ALA A 170 15.23 21.94 -11.47
C ALA A 170 15.73 20.97 -10.38
N GLY A 171 14.98 19.90 -10.07
CA GLY A 171 15.35 18.91 -9.06
C GLY A 171 15.29 19.46 -7.64
N ILE A 172 14.57 20.57 -7.41
CA ILE A 172 14.56 21.29 -6.11
C ILE A 172 14.05 20.38 -4.99
N TRP A 173 13.07 19.52 -5.26
CA TRP A 173 12.54 18.59 -4.26
C TRP A 173 13.51 17.46 -3.87
N ALA A 174 14.57 17.23 -4.63
CA ALA A 174 15.58 16.24 -4.27
C ALA A 174 16.66 16.80 -3.31
N ASP A 175 16.75 18.13 -3.15
CA ASP A 175 17.81 18.80 -2.37
C ASP A 175 17.36 19.04 -0.91
N ASP A 176 16.14 19.59 -0.71
CA ASP A 176 15.61 19.89 0.63
C ASP A 176 15.40 18.64 1.49
N GLU A 177 15.05 17.49 0.89
CA GLU A 177 14.88 16.24 1.61
C GLU A 177 16.23 15.67 2.08
N ARG A 178 17.30 15.80 1.29
CA ARG A 178 18.63 15.34 1.67
C ARG A 178 19.17 16.12 2.85
N ASP A 179 19.02 17.44 2.82
CA ASP A 179 19.44 18.32 3.91
C ASP A 179 18.66 18.04 5.20
N LEU A 180 17.36 17.75 5.10
CA LEU A 180 16.52 17.36 6.25
C LEU A 180 16.92 15.98 6.80
N ILE A 181 17.14 15.00 5.92
CA ILE A 181 17.58 13.64 6.29
C ILE A 181 18.96 13.69 6.96
N ASP A 182 19.91 14.44 6.41
CA ASP A 182 21.25 14.58 6.98
C ASP A 182 21.19 15.25 8.36
N ALA A 183 20.33 16.26 8.54
CA ALA A 183 20.12 16.90 9.84
C ALA A 183 19.49 15.97 10.89
N GLU A 184 18.52 15.13 10.50
CA GLU A 184 17.92 14.12 11.38
C GLU A 184 18.92 13.02 11.75
N PHE A 185 19.69 12.54 10.77
CA PHE A 185 20.73 11.54 10.99
C PHE A 185 21.80 12.07 11.96
N ASP A 186 22.28 13.29 11.76
CA ASP A 186 23.24 13.93 12.66
C ASP A 186 22.69 14.09 14.09
N SER A 187 21.40 14.38 14.23
CA SER A 187 20.73 14.42 15.54
C SER A 187 20.70 13.05 16.24
N ILE A 188 20.41 11.98 15.50
CA ILE A 188 20.44 10.59 16.01
C ILE A 188 21.87 10.20 16.41
N VAL A 189 22.86 10.48 15.55
CA VAL A 189 24.28 10.20 15.83
C VAL A 189 24.76 10.99 17.04
N ALA A 190 24.38 12.26 17.16
CA ALA A 190 24.67 13.09 18.32
C ALA A 190 24.03 12.52 19.61
N GLY A 191 22.77 12.09 19.55
CA GLY A 191 22.07 11.45 20.67
C GLY A 191 22.74 10.15 21.14
N LEU A 192 23.17 9.30 20.21
CA LEU A 192 23.89 8.06 20.51
C LEU A 192 25.28 8.30 21.10
N SER A 193 25.97 9.36 20.67
CA SER A 193 27.28 9.73 21.22
C SER A 193 27.22 10.33 22.63
N LEU A 194 26.08 10.92 23.03
CA LEU A 194 25.87 11.44 24.38
C LEU A 194 25.72 10.31 25.43
N ASP A 195 25.06 9.21 25.06
CA ASP A 195 24.69 8.11 25.98
C ASP A 195 25.83 7.10 26.22
N GLN A 196 26.84 7.02 25.33
CA GLN A 196 28.03 6.18 25.51
C GLN A 196 29.11 6.78 26.45
N SER A 197 28.83 7.90 27.13
CA SER A 197 29.78 8.52 28.07
C SER A 197 29.72 7.96 29.50
N THR A 198 28.81 7.01 29.76
CA THR A 198 28.75 6.30 31.04
C THR A 198 29.71 5.10 31.05
N PRO A 199 30.36 4.79 32.19
CA PRO A 199 31.42 3.79 32.27
C PRO A 199 30.94 2.32 32.10
N THR A 200 29.65 2.10 31.81
CA THR A 200 29.03 0.79 31.67
C THR A 200 28.11 0.82 30.45
N ASN A 201 28.34 -0.08 29.49
CA ASN A 201 27.56 -0.14 28.24
C ASN A 201 26.37 -1.10 28.37
N TYR A 202 25.40 -1.00 27.46
CA TYR A 202 24.29 -1.96 27.37
C TYR A 202 24.77 -3.41 27.31
N LEU A 203 25.88 -3.69 26.60
CA LEU A 203 26.48 -5.03 26.55
C LEU A 203 27.03 -5.50 27.91
N ASP A 204 27.52 -4.60 28.75
CA ASP A 204 28.00 -4.92 30.10
C ASP A 204 26.81 -5.21 31.06
N SER A 205 25.69 -4.51 30.86
CA SER A 205 24.44 -4.84 31.56
C SER A 205 23.82 -6.16 31.10
N LEU A 206 23.96 -6.51 29.81
CA LEU A 206 23.52 -7.79 29.28
C LEU A 206 24.39 -8.95 29.77
N ASP A 207 25.73 -8.80 29.79
CA ASP A 207 26.63 -9.83 30.34
C ASP A 207 26.29 -10.11 31.81
N LYS A 208 26.03 -9.05 32.58
CA LYS A 208 25.60 -9.18 33.97
C LYS A 208 24.23 -9.86 34.11
N GLN A 209 23.27 -9.58 33.24
CA GLN A 209 21.97 -10.26 33.22
C GLN A 209 22.06 -11.72 32.78
N ILE A 210 22.94 -12.05 31.83
CA ILE A 210 23.17 -13.44 31.40
C ILE A 210 23.76 -14.28 32.54
N ASP A 211 24.68 -13.70 33.32
CA ASP A 211 25.26 -14.36 34.48
C ASP A 211 24.27 -14.49 35.65
N GLU A 212 23.34 -13.54 35.84
CA GLU A 212 22.31 -13.57 36.90
C GLU A 212 21.06 -14.40 36.52
N GLU A 213 20.66 -14.43 35.25
CA GLU A 213 19.44 -15.09 34.72
C GLU A 213 19.75 -16.23 33.73
N GLY A 214 20.86 -16.95 33.93
CA GLY A 214 21.24 -18.08 33.09
C GLY A 214 20.06 -19.03 32.81
N PHE A 215 19.82 -19.31 31.54
CA PHE A 215 18.66 -20.08 31.05
C PHE A 215 18.53 -21.43 31.77
N GLN A 216 17.57 -21.53 32.69
CA GLN A 216 17.09 -22.81 33.18
C GLN A 216 16.10 -23.36 32.15
N GLN A 217 16.48 -24.45 31.47
CA GLN A 217 15.56 -25.15 30.59
C GLN A 217 14.26 -25.43 31.36
N PRO A 218 13.10 -24.98 30.86
CA PRO A 218 11.83 -25.37 31.44
C PRO A 218 11.76 -26.89 31.30
N ASP A 219 11.77 -27.63 32.40
CA ASP A 219 11.47 -29.06 32.37
C ASP A 219 10.01 -29.17 31.90
N PRO A 220 9.74 -29.61 30.65
CA PRO A 220 8.39 -29.57 30.12
C PRO A 220 7.59 -30.63 30.88
N ALA A 221 6.90 -30.20 31.93
CA ALA A 221 5.96 -31.04 32.63
C ALA A 221 4.94 -31.53 31.60
N LEU A 222 4.95 -32.84 31.33
CA LEU A 222 3.99 -33.47 30.44
C LEU A 222 2.60 -32.97 30.83
N VAL A 223 1.89 -32.34 29.89
CA VAL A 223 0.54 -31.82 30.14
C VAL A 223 -0.33 -33.00 30.54
N ARG A 224 -0.45 -33.21 31.84
CA ARG A 224 -1.27 -34.25 32.42
C ARG A 224 -2.69 -33.83 32.13
N THR A 225 -3.29 -34.35 31.06
CA THR A 225 -4.70 -34.15 30.75
C THR A 225 -5.52 -34.66 31.93
N SER A 226 -5.78 -33.76 32.88
CA SER A 226 -6.36 -34.05 34.19
C SER A 226 -7.83 -34.43 34.06
N ASP A 227 -8.49 -33.99 32.98
CA ASP A 227 -9.89 -34.28 32.68
C ASP A 227 -10.11 -35.78 32.41
N PRO A 228 -10.73 -36.55 33.34
CA PRO A 228 -10.98 -37.97 33.13
C PRO A 228 -11.90 -38.21 31.92
N MET A 229 -12.78 -37.26 31.61
CA MET A 229 -13.71 -37.35 30.49
C MET A 229 -13.03 -37.23 29.13
N LYS A 230 -12.02 -36.34 28.98
CA LYS A 230 -11.26 -36.17 27.72
C LYS A 230 -10.46 -37.43 27.41
N ARG A 231 -9.86 -38.03 28.44
CA ARG A 231 -9.15 -39.31 28.33
C ARG A 231 -10.10 -40.44 27.91
N ASN A 232 -11.27 -40.53 28.53
CA ASN A 232 -12.26 -41.56 28.19
C ASN A 232 -12.79 -41.39 26.75
N ALA A 233 -12.98 -40.15 26.29
CA ALA A 233 -13.39 -39.86 24.92
C ALA A 233 -12.31 -40.28 23.91
N LEU A 234 -11.03 -40.00 24.18
CA LEU A 234 -9.92 -40.41 23.35
C LEU A 234 -9.80 -41.94 23.27
N ILE A 235 -9.95 -42.63 24.41
CA ILE A 235 -9.94 -44.09 24.46
C ILE A 235 -11.11 -44.65 23.64
N ALA A 236 -12.33 -44.10 23.78
CA ALA A 236 -13.49 -44.56 23.01
C ALA A 236 -13.31 -44.36 21.50
N MET A 237 -12.72 -43.24 21.09
CA MET A 237 -12.42 -42.91 19.69
C MET A 237 -11.44 -43.91 19.05
N VAL A 238 -10.46 -44.41 19.81
CA VAL A 238 -9.44 -45.37 19.30
C VAL A 238 -9.91 -46.82 19.44
N VAL A 239 -10.51 -47.19 20.57
CA VAL A 239 -10.91 -48.58 20.85
C VAL A 239 -12.15 -48.99 20.05
N GLY A 240 -13.09 -48.08 19.82
CA GLY A 240 -14.32 -48.37 19.07
C GLY A 240 -14.07 -48.90 17.65
N PRO A 241 -13.26 -48.20 16.83
CA PRO A 241 -12.90 -48.66 15.49
C PRO A 241 -12.09 -49.95 15.49
N ILE A 242 -11.16 -50.11 16.44
CA ILE A 242 -10.36 -51.34 16.57
C ILE A 242 -11.27 -52.53 16.87
N TYR A 243 -12.22 -52.38 17.79
CA TYR A 243 -13.20 -53.44 18.09
C TYR A 243 -14.02 -53.80 16.84
N ALA A 244 -14.56 -52.80 16.14
CA ALA A 244 -15.35 -53.04 14.93
C ALA A 244 -14.54 -53.75 13.83
N LEU A 245 -13.26 -53.40 13.68
CA LEU A 245 -12.36 -54.03 12.71
C LEU A 245 -12.03 -55.47 13.11
N VAL A 246 -11.72 -55.74 14.38
CA VAL A 246 -11.42 -57.10 14.85
C VAL A 246 -12.62 -58.01 14.66
N VAL A 247 -13.83 -57.57 15.03
CA VAL A 247 -15.04 -58.39 14.86
C VAL A 247 -15.34 -58.65 13.38
N THR A 248 -15.17 -57.65 12.51
CA THR A 248 -15.46 -57.82 11.07
C THR A 248 -14.42 -58.68 10.35
N VAL A 249 -13.13 -58.54 10.68
CA VAL A 249 -12.05 -59.26 9.99
C VAL A 249 -11.84 -60.67 10.54
N THR A 250 -11.90 -60.85 11.86
CA THR A 250 -11.58 -62.14 12.50
C THR A 250 -12.82 -62.96 12.85
N GLY A 251 -14.02 -62.36 12.81
CA GLY A 251 -15.26 -63.00 13.28
C GLY A 251 -15.29 -63.29 14.78
N PHE A 252 -14.25 -62.90 15.52
CA PHE A 252 -14.13 -63.14 16.96
C PHE A 252 -15.05 -62.17 17.71
N ASN A 253 -16.13 -62.70 18.25
CA ASN A 253 -17.14 -61.93 18.98
C ASN A 253 -17.20 -62.37 20.45
N PRO A 254 -16.41 -61.75 21.34
CA PRO A 254 -16.32 -62.19 22.73
C PRO A 254 -17.62 -62.01 23.53
N PHE A 255 -18.55 -61.18 23.05
CA PHE A 255 -19.81 -60.88 23.73
C PHE A 255 -21.06 -61.29 22.93
N GLY A 256 -20.90 -61.86 21.73
CA GLY A 256 -22.02 -62.22 20.85
C GLY A 256 -22.81 -61.03 20.27
N ILE A 257 -22.26 -59.81 20.35
CA ILE A 257 -22.92 -58.59 19.86
C ILE A 257 -22.28 -58.16 18.55
N GLU A 258 -23.10 -57.83 17.56
CA GLU A 258 -22.66 -57.35 16.23
C GLU A 258 -21.75 -56.11 16.32
N PRO A 259 -21.05 -55.69 15.24
CA PRO A 259 -20.03 -54.62 15.29
C PRO A 259 -20.54 -53.22 15.69
N TRP A 260 -21.86 -53.01 15.70
CA TRP A 260 -22.48 -51.69 15.88
C TRP A 260 -22.15 -50.97 17.20
N PRO A 261 -21.90 -51.62 18.37
CA PRO A 261 -21.49 -50.92 19.58
C PRO A 261 -20.13 -50.25 19.45
N GLY A 262 -19.21 -50.84 18.67
CA GLY A 262 -17.92 -50.22 18.37
C GLY A 262 -18.07 -48.93 17.56
N ILE A 263 -19.01 -48.94 16.61
CA ILE A 263 -19.35 -47.76 15.79
C ILE A 263 -19.98 -46.67 16.66
N LEU A 264 -20.92 -47.02 17.54
CA LEU A 264 -21.52 -46.04 18.48
C LEU A 264 -20.50 -45.46 19.45
N MET A 265 -19.56 -46.27 19.95
CA MET A 265 -18.46 -45.78 20.80
C MET A 265 -17.56 -44.79 20.06
N ALA A 266 -17.24 -45.06 18.79
CA ALA A 266 -16.44 -44.16 17.98
C ALA A 266 -17.15 -42.81 17.76
N VAL A 267 -18.42 -42.84 17.34
CA VAL A 267 -19.22 -41.63 17.08
C VAL A 267 -19.45 -40.83 18.37
N GLY A 268 -19.82 -41.51 19.46
CA GLY A 268 -20.00 -40.87 20.76
C GLY A 268 -18.71 -40.27 21.34
N GLY A 269 -17.58 -40.96 21.14
CA GLY A 269 -16.25 -40.47 21.52
C GLY A 269 -15.87 -39.19 20.77
N VAL A 270 -16.06 -39.15 19.44
CA VAL A 270 -15.81 -37.96 18.61
C VAL A 270 -16.73 -36.80 19.01
N ALA A 271 -18.03 -37.04 19.17
CA ALA A 271 -18.99 -36.01 19.57
C ALA A 271 -18.64 -35.40 20.95
N THR A 272 -18.28 -36.24 21.92
CA THR A 272 -17.89 -35.80 23.27
C THR A 272 -16.58 -35.02 23.25
N PHE A 273 -15.63 -35.43 22.41
CA PHE A 273 -14.36 -34.74 22.23
C PHE A 273 -14.57 -33.35 21.62
N LEU A 274 -15.37 -33.23 20.56
CA LEU A 274 -15.64 -31.96 19.89
C LEU A 274 -16.44 -30.98 20.77
N TYR A 275 -17.47 -31.47 21.47
CA TYR A 275 -18.25 -30.64 22.38
C TYR A 275 -17.39 -30.01 23.49
N ARG A 276 -16.34 -30.71 23.92
CA ARG A 276 -15.43 -30.25 24.99
C ARG A 276 -14.16 -29.59 24.46
N TRP A 277 -13.95 -29.59 23.14
CA TRP A 277 -12.86 -28.87 22.48
C TRP A 277 -13.19 -27.39 22.30
N GLN A 278 -14.47 -27.05 22.11
CA GLN A 278 -14.94 -25.68 22.27
C GLN A 278 -14.78 -25.33 23.75
N GLY A 279 -13.68 -24.67 24.09
CA GLY A 279 -13.36 -24.26 25.46
C GLY A 279 -14.48 -23.40 26.06
N PRO A 280 -14.51 -23.21 27.39
CA PRO A 280 -15.46 -22.30 28.00
C PRO A 280 -15.39 -20.95 27.29
N SER A 281 -16.55 -20.44 26.85
CA SER A 281 -16.67 -19.07 26.39
C SER A 281 -16.05 -18.17 27.44
N HIS A 282 -15.01 -17.44 27.05
CA HIS A 282 -14.49 -16.31 27.80
C HIS A 282 -15.64 -15.31 27.91
N ASP A 283 -16.36 -15.33 29.04
CA ASP A 283 -16.98 -14.11 29.53
C ASP A 283 -15.85 -13.34 30.21
N ASP A 284 -15.48 -12.23 29.59
CA ASP A 284 -14.65 -11.18 30.17
C ASP A 284 -15.16 -10.82 31.57
N ASP A 285 -14.26 -10.87 32.55
CA ASP A 285 -14.21 -9.85 33.59
C ASP A 285 -12.73 -9.54 33.84
N GLY A 286 -12.30 -8.45 33.23
CA GLY A 286 -11.00 -7.85 33.47
C GLY A 286 -10.91 -7.34 34.91
N ALA A 287 -9.95 -7.88 35.66
CA ALA A 287 -9.32 -7.20 36.79
C ALA A 287 -8.00 -7.93 37.10
N ILE A 288 -6.94 -7.55 36.39
CA ILE A 288 -5.57 -7.70 36.87
C ILE A 288 -5.28 -6.49 37.77
N LEU A 289 -5.08 -6.77 39.06
CA LEU A 289 -4.28 -5.93 39.96
C LEU A 289 -2.92 -6.59 40.10
#